data_AF-A0A098E6M2-F1
#
_entry.id   AF-A0A098E6M2-F1
#
_cell.length_a   1.000
_cell.length_b   1.000
_cell.length_c   1.000
_cell.angle_alpha   90.00
_cell.angle_beta   90.00
_cell.angle_gamma   90.00
#
_symmetry.space_group_name_H-M   'P 1'
#
loop_
_entity.id
_entity.type
_entity.pdbx_description
1 polymer ?
#
loop_
_entity_poly.entity_id
_entity_poly.type
_entity_poly.pdbx_seq_one_letter_code
_entity_poly.pdbx_strand_id
1 'polypeptide(L)'
;MPAIDIKDTRLLDAGEANVVSKCNHKFRVILVEKKQEKIKIKKRKEYIYYAIVSRLNNPSDSSAIYEFYHQRQTIENFFKESKNPFNSSKMPSQKFRANEAYLNLITIAYNCFGIFKKTICQKSGRENLLVQLRIS
;
A
#
# COMPACT_ATOMS: atom_id res chain seq x y z
N MET A 1 -1.40 28.82 -4.91
CA MET A 1 -1.33 27.35 -4.95
C MET A 1 -2.68 26.79 -4.52
N PRO A 2 -3.37 26.00 -5.35
CA PRO A 2 -4.63 25.40 -4.95
C PRO A 2 -4.37 24.33 -3.88
N ALA A 3 -5.03 24.46 -2.73
CA ALA A 3 -5.01 23.47 -1.67
C ALA A 3 -6.32 22.67 -1.70
N ILE A 4 -6.23 21.35 -1.60
CA ILE A 4 -7.39 20.45 -1.54
C ILE A 4 -7.37 19.77 -0.19
N ASP A 5 -8.42 19.98 0.60
CA ASP A 5 -8.58 19.33 1.90
C ASP A 5 -9.43 18.05 1.75
N ILE A 6 -8.84 16.92 2.11
CA ILE A 6 -9.44 15.59 2.08
C ILE A 6 -9.29 14.98 3.47
N LYS A 7 -10.38 14.93 4.25
CA LYS A 7 -10.50 14.20 5.53
C LYS A 7 -9.20 14.10 6.35
N ASP A 8 -8.93 15.11 7.18
CA ASP A 8 -7.73 15.23 8.02
C ASP A 8 -6.39 15.32 7.25
N THR A 9 -6.44 15.42 5.92
CA THR A 9 -5.27 15.54 5.03
C THR A 9 -5.41 16.76 4.14
N ARG A 10 -4.38 17.59 4.08
CA ARG A 10 -4.29 18.75 3.20
C ARG A 10 -3.28 18.47 2.09
N LEU A 11 -3.71 18.65 0.85
CA LEU A 11 -2.89 18.49 -0.34
C LEU A 11 -2.57 19.86 -0.93
N LEU A 12 -1.29 20.13 -1.13
CA LEU A 12 -0.76 21.36 -1.71
C LEU A 12 -0.08 21.00 -3.02
N ASP A 13 -0.67 21.42 -4.14
CA ASP A 13 -0.08 21.19 -5.45
C ASP A 13 1.01 22.23 -5.74
N ALA A 14 2.25 21.78 -5.78
CA ALA A 14 3.40 22.62 -6.10
C ALA A 14 3.69 22.71 -7.60
N GLY A 15 2.90 21.99 -8.43
CA GLY A 15 3.08 21.96 -9.88
C GLY A 15 4.32 21.16 -10.30
N GLU A 16 4.80 21.43 -11.51
CA GLU A 16 5.94 20.74 -12.10
C GLU A 16 7.28 21.34 -11.67
N ALA A 17 8.15 20.52 -11.08
CA ALA A 17 9.48 20.89 -10.65
C ALA A 17 10.55 19.90 -11.11
N ASN A 18 11.78 20.39 -11.27
CA ASN A 18 12.95 19.54 -11.47
C ASN A 18 13.38 18.97 -10.11
N VAL A 19 12.97 17.74 -9.81
CA VAL A 19 13.26 17.09 -8.52
C VAL A 19 14.61 16.37 -8.53
N VAL A 20 15.06 15.90 -9.69
CA VAL A 20 16.28 15.08 -9.81
C VAL A 20 17.29 15.80 -10.71
N SER A 21 18.43 16.20 -10.14
CA SER A 21 19.48 16.96 -10.84
C SER A 21 19.98 16.31 -12.14
N LYS A 22 20.02 14.98 -12.21
CA LYS A 22 20.47 14.21 -13.39
C LYS A 22 19.38 13.91 -14.42
N CYS A 23 18.14 14.33 -14.18
CA CYS A 23 17.01 14.02 -15.03
C CYS A 23 16.44 15.31 -15.62
N ASN A 24 16.39 15.41 -16.95
CA ASN A 24 15.84 16.58 -17.63
C ASN A 24 14.30 16.60 -17.66
N HIS A 25 13.66 15.67 -16.95
CA HIS A 25 12.21 15.56 -16.88
C HIS A 25 11.69 16.27 -15.65
N LYS A 26 10.62 17.06 -15.85
CA LYS A 26 9.86 17.66 -14.77
C LYS A 26 8.95 16.62 -14.14
N PHE A 27 8.74 16.75 -12.84
CA PHE A 27 7.84 15.93 -12.06
C PHE A 27 6.85 16.82 -11.35
N ARG A 28 5.58 16.40 -11.31
CA ARG A 28 4.59 17.07 -10.47
C ARG A 28 4.85 16.73 -9.02
N VAL A 29 4.87 17.74 -8.16
CA VAL A 29 5.12 17.58 -6.73
C VAL A 29 3.87 17.98 -5.95
N ILE A 30 3.36 17.06 -5.14
CA ILE A 30 2.24 17.30 -4.24
C ILE A 30 2.75 17.18 -2.82
N LEU A 31 2.63 18.26 -2.06
CA LEU A 31 2.94 18.29 -0.63
C LEU A 31 1.70 17.82 0.14
N VAL A 32 1.89 16.84 1.01
CA VAL A 32 0.84 16.24 1.81
C VAL A 32 1.08 16.56 3.27
N GLU A 33 0.11 17.21 3.89
CA GLU A 33 0.03 17.40 5.33
C GLU A 33 -1.08 16.50 5.87
N LYS A 34 -0.73 15.52 6.70
CA LYS A 34 -1.69 14.55 7.24
C LYS A 34 -1.73 14.63 8.75
N LYS A 35 -2.91 14.90 9.30
CA LYS A 35 -3.15 14.83 10.74
C LYS A 35 -3.14 13.37 11.20
N GLN A 36 -2.45 13.11 12.30
CA GLN A 36 -2.36 11.77 12.88
C GLN A 36 -3.40 11.59 13.98
N GLU A 37 -4.01 10.41 14.03
CA GLU A 37 -4.81 10.02 15.19
C GLU A 37 -3.91 9.90 16.42
N LYS A 38 -4.36 10.49 17.54
CA LYS A 38 -3.64 10.48 18.81
C LYS A 38 -3.70 9.08 19.42
N ILE A 39 -2.66 8.27 19.18
CA ILE A 39 -2.47 7.02 19.92
C ILE A 39 -1.94 7.38 21.31
N LYS A 40 -2.70 7.04 22.36
CA LYS A 40 -2.42 7.38 23.77
C LYS A 40 -1.03 6.95 24.29
N ILE A 41 -0.33 6.09 23.56
CA ILE A 41 0.85 5.33 24.03
C ILE A 41 2.19 6.00 23.66
N LYS A 42 2.24 6.98 22.73
CA LYS A 42 3.48 7.70 22.39
C LYS A 42 3.25 9.18 22.06
N LYS A 43 4.17 10.06 22.48
CA LYS A 43 4.28 11.46 22.02
C LYS A 43 4.65 11.47 20.53
N ARG A 44 3.66 11.34 19.64
CA ARG A 44 3.86 11.51 18.19
C ARG A 44 3.50 12.95 17.79
N LYS A 45 4.11 13.43 16.71
CA LYS A 45 3.76 14.72 16.10
C LYS A 45 2.30 14.66 15.65
N GLU A 46 1.57 15.76 15.86
CA GLU A 46 0.14 15.85 15.48
C GLU A 46 -0.06 15.80 13.96
N TYR A 47 0.96 16.21 13.20
CA TYR A 47 0.97 16.21 11.74
C TYR A 47 2.21 15.51 11.19
N ILE A 48 2.03 14.78 10.08
CA ILE A 48 3.11 14.30 9.22
C ILE A 48 3.07 15.08 7.92
N TYR A 49 4.26 15.46 7.45
CA TYR A 49 4.47 16.12 6.17
C TYR A 49 5.30 15.22 5.27
N TYR A 50 4.86 15.03 4.03
CA TYR A 50 5.63 14.31 3.01
C TYR A 50 5.30 14.82 1.60
N ALA A 51 6.16 14.53 0.64
CA ALA A 51 5.96 14.92 -0.75
C ALA A 51 5.73 13.68 -1.63
N ILE A 52 4.74 13.77 -2.51
CA ILE A 52 4.50 12.82 -3.58
C ILE A 52 5.10 13.41 -4.86
N VAL A 53 6.05 12.69 -5.44
CA VAL A 53 6.69 13.06 -6.71
C VAL A 53 6.15 12.14 -7.79
N SER A 54 5.43 12.70 -8.76
CA SER A 54 4.75 11.92 -9.78
C SER A 54 5.06 12.41 -11.18
N ARG A 55 5.18 11.45 -12.10
CA ARG A 55 5.25 11.69 -13.55
C ARG A 55 3.97 11.25 -14.26
N LEU A 56 2.87 11.03 -13.51
CA LEU A 56 1.60 10.70 -14.14
C LEU A 56 1.14 11.91 -14.97
N ASN A 57 1.05 11.73 -16.29
CA ASN A 57 0.53 12.74 -17.21
C ASN A 57 -0.98 12.98 -17.01
N ASN A 58 -1.70 11.97 -16.48
CA ASN A 58 -3.11 12.02 -16.06
C ASN A 58 -3.17 11.36 -14.67
N PRO A 59 -3.60 12.05 -13.61
CA PRO A 59 -4.79 12.91 -13.54
C PRO A 59 -4.45 14.41 -13.37
N SER A 60 -5.34 15.28 -13.87
CA SER A 60 -5.26 16.73 -13.63
C SER A 60 -5.41 17.09 -12.15
N ASP A 61 -6.00 16.23 -11.34
CA ASP A 61 -6.30 16.49 -9.93
C ASP A 61 -5.28 15.84 -8.97
N SER A 62 -4.76 16.63 -8.03
CA SER A 62 -3.87 16.21 -6.96
C SER A 62 -4.50 15.19 -6.02
N SER A 63 -5.83 15.23 -5.85
CA SER A 63 -6.59 14.22 -5.08
C SER A 63 -6.44 12.81 -5.66
N ALA A 64 -6.59 12.67 -6.97
CA ALA A 64 -6.49 11.37 -7.64
C ALA A 64 -5.06 10.80 -7.60
N ILE A 65 -4.04 11.66 -7.68
CA ILE A 65 -2.64 11.24 -7.49
C ILE A 65 -2.43 10.78 -6.04
N TYR A 66 -2.96 11.51 -5.07
CA TYR A 66 -2.91 11.12 -3.66
C TYR A 66 -3.57 9.77 -3.41
N GLU A 67 -4.80 9.55 -3.91
CA GLU A 67 -5.51 8.26 -3.77
C GLU A 67 -4.76 7.10 -4.42
N PHE A 68 -4.19 7.30 -5.61
CA PHE A 68 -3.36 6.30 -6.28
C PHE A 68 -2.14 5.91 -5.43
N TYR A 69 -1.44 6.89 -4.86
CA TYR A 69 -0.32 6.62 -3.96
C TYR A 69 -0.76 6.02 -2.62
N HIS A 70 -1.95 6.40 -2.12
CA HIS A 70 -2.50 5.85 -0.88
C HIS A 70 -2.79 4.35 -1.00
N GLN A 71 -3.27 3.90 -2.16
CA GLN A 71 -3.47 2.47 -2.43
C GLN A 71 -2.18 1.66 -2.32
N ARG A 72 -0.99 2.25 -2.51
CA ARG A 72 0.30 1.56 -2.35
C ARG A 72 0.54 1.10 -0.90
N GLN A 73 -0.13 1.70 0.07
CA GLN A 73 -0.11 1.26 1.47
C GLN A 73 -0.67 -0.17 1.63
N THR A 74 -1.52 -0.64 0.72
CA THR A 74 -2.01 -2.03 0.72
C THR A 74 -0.89 -3.04 0.49
N ILE A 75 0.14 -2.68 -0.28
CA ILE A 75 1.30 -3.54 -0.55
C ILE A 75 2.15 -3.73 0.72
N GLU A 76 2.29 -2.70 1.56
CA GLU A 76 2.96 -2.86 2.84
C GLU A 76 2.21 -3.82 3.77
N ASN A 77 0.88 -3.75 3.77
CA ASN A 77 0.05 -4.69 4.52
C ASN A 77 0.16 -6.10 3.95
N PHE A 78 0.17 -6.27 2.62
CA PHE A 78 0.48 -7.55 1.97
C PHE A 78 1.82 -8.11 2.46
N PHE A 79 2.88 -7.29 2.49
CA PHE A 79 4.18 -7.74 2.98
C PHE A 79 4.10 -8.15 4.44
N LYS A 80 3.50 -7.33 5.33
CA LYS A 80 3.33 -7.65 6.76
C LYS A 80 2.56 -8.94 6.97
N GLU A 81 1.45 -9.13 6.27
CA GLU A 81 0.63 -10.33 6.33
C GLU A 81 1.30 -11.55 5.70
N SER A 82 2.19 -11.36 4.73
CA SER A 82 2.94 -12.44 4.09
C SER A 82 4.06 -12.97 4.99
N LYS A 83 4.64 -12.13 5.86
CA LYS A 83 5.82 -12.50 6.68
C LYS A 83 5.61 -13.75 7.54
N ASN A 84 4.48 -13.85 8.23
CA ASN A 84 4.25 -14.93 9.20
C ASN A 84 3.73 -16.23 8.55
N PRO A 85 2.66 -16.24 7.74
CA PRO A 85 2.11 -17.46 7.15
C PRO A 85 2.92 -18.01 5.97
N PHE A 86 3.68 -17.18 5.25
CA PHE A 86 4.47 -17.62 4.08
C PHE A 86 5.99 -17.53 4.29
N ASN A 87 6.45 -17.13 5.48
CA ASN A 87 7.87 -16.97 5.83
C ASN A 87 8.67 -16.12 4.83
N SER A 88 8.02 -15.17 4.16
CA SER A 88 8.62 -14.35 3.08
C SER A 88 9.72 -13.39 3.58
N SER A 89 9.95 -13.34 4.89
CA SER A 89 11.03 -12.56 5.50
C SER A 89 12.41 -13.21 5.31
N LYS A 90 12.48 -14.51 5.05
CA LYS A 90 13.73 -15.25 4.87
C LYS A 90 13.82 -15.74 3.43
N MET A 91 14.89 -15.35 2.75
CA MET A 91 15.18 -15.86 1.42
C MET A 91 15.83 -17.25 1.53
N PRO A 92 15.30 -18.28 0.85
CA PRO A 92 15.75 -19.66 1.01
C PRO A 92 17.04 -19.97 0.25
N SER A 93 17.52 -19.07 -0.61
CA SER A 93 18.70 -19.27 -1.44
C SER A 93 19.65 -18.08 -1.41
N GLN A 94 20.92 -18.32 -1.75
CA GLN A 94 21.90 -17.26 -2.03
C GLN A 94 21.84 -16.78 -3.50
N LYS A 95 21.12 -17.49 -4.37
CA LYS A 95 20.98 -17.14 -5.79
C LYS A 95 19.83 -16.16 -5.98
N PHE A 96 20.10 -15.02 -6.62
CA PHE A 96 19.11 -13.98 -6.90
C PHE A 96 17.86 -14.52 -7.62
N ARG A 97 18.05 -15.25 -8.73
CA ARG A 97 16.93 -15.81 -9.53
C ARG A 97 16.10 -16.84 -8.77
N ALA A 98 16.71 -17.58 -7.84
CA ALA A 98 15.99 -18.54 -7.02
C ALA A 98 15.08 -17.84 -6.00
N ASN A 99 15.56 -16.74 -5.42
CA ASN A 99 14.78 -15.92 -4.51
C ASN A 99 13.67 -15.14 -5.22
N GLU A 100 13.91 -14.68 -6.44
CA GLU A 100 12.90 -14.07 -7.32
C GLU A 100 11.76 -15.07 -7.59
N ALA A 101 12.09 -16.28 -8.03
CA ALA A 101 11.09 -17.33 -8.25
C ALA A 101 10.30 -17.67 -6.96
N TYR A 102 10.99 -17.74 -5.82
CA TYR A 102 10.36 -17.96 -4.51
C TYR A 102 9.36 -16.85 -4.14
N LEU A 103 9.71 -15.57 -4.31
CA LEU A 103 8.81 -14.46 -4.06
C LEU A 103 7.60 -14.44 -5.00
N ASN A 104 7.80 -14.82 -6.28
CA ASN A 104 6.70 -14.97 -7.23
C ASN A 104 5.71 -16.05 -6.78
N LEU A 105 6.21 -17.21 -6.33
CA LEU A 105 5.37 -18.28 -5.80
C LEU A 105 4.60 -17.86 -4.55
N ILE A 106 5.24 -17.15 -3.61
CA ILE A 106 4.55 -16.58 -2.43
C ILE A 106 3.42 -15.63 -2.86
N THR A 107 3.67 -14.80 -3.87
CA THR A 107 2.68 -13.82 -4.35
C THR A 107 1.45 -14.53 -4.93
N ILE A 108 1.66 -15.57 -5.73
CA ILE A 108 0.58 -16.40 -6.27
C ILE A 108 -0.19 -17.07 -5.12
N ALA A 109 0.52 -17.68 -4.17
CA ALA A 109 -0.10 -18.36 -3.02
C ALA A 109 -0.96 -17.40 -2.17
N TYR A 110 -0.46 -16.19 -1.90
CA TYR A 110 -1.21 -15.17 -1.18
C TYR A 110 -2.47 -14.76 -1.94
N ASN A 111 -2.37 -14.55 -3.25
CA ASN A 111 -3.53 -14.18 -4.08
C ASN A 111 -4.58 -15.30 -4.10
N CYS A 112 -4.17 -16.56 -4.26
CA CYS A 112 -5.06 -17.72 -4.16
C CYS A 112 -5.75 -17.79 -2.79
N PHE A 113 -5.00 -17.57 -1.70
CA PHE A 113 -5.57 -17.54 -0.36
C PHE A 113 -6.54 -16.36 -0.15
N GLY A 114 -6.25 -15.19 -0.72
CA GLY A 114 -7.16 -14.04 -0.73
C GLY A 114 -8.48 -14.34 -1.43
N ILE A 115 -8.42 -14.98 -2.61
CA ILE A 115 -9.59 -15.41 -3.37
C ILE A 115 -10.38 -16.47 -2.59
N PHE A 116 -9.69 -17.43 -1.97
CA PHE A 116 -10.32 -18.45 -1.12
C PHE A 116 -11.08 -17.83 0.05
N LYS A 117 -10.44 -16.92 0.83
CA LYS A 117 -11.09 -16.19 1.92
C LYS A 117 -12.34 -15.43 1.46
N LYS A 118 -12.25 -14.73 0.33
CA LYS A 118 -13.35 -13.89 -0.19
C LYS A 118 -14.49 -14.73 -0.78
N THR A 119 -14.17 -15.81 -1.47
CA THR A 119 -15.17 -16.61 -2.20
C THR A 119 -15.82 -17.66 -1.31
N ILE A 120 -15.04 -18.35 -0.48
CA ILE A 120 -15.50 -19.46 0.35
C ILE A 120 -15.89 -18.96 1.73
N CYS A 121 -14.96 -18.33 2.46
CA CYS A 121 -15.16 -17.98 3.87
C CYS A 121 -16.07 -16.77 4.13
N GLN A 122 -16.29 -15.88 3.16
CA GLN A 122 -17.19 -14.73 3.32
C GLN A 122 -18.62 -15.00 2.79
N LYS A 123 -18.79 -15.89 1.81
CA LYS A 123 -20.14 -16.33 1.37
C LYS A 123 -20.76 -17.31 2.37
N SER A 124 -19.95 -18.14 3.03
CA SER A 124 -20.38 -18.94 4.16
C SER A 124 -20.22 -18.11 5.43
N GLY A 125 -21.27 -17.38 5.81
CA GLY A 125 -21.32 -16.67 7.10
C GLY A 125 -20.87 -17.59 8.24
N ARG A 126 -20.24 -16.98 9.25
CA ARG A 126 -19.44 -17.56 10.37
C ARG A 126 -19.95 -18.85 11.04
N GLU A 127 -21.19 -19.24 10.81
CA GLU A 127 -21.83 -20.45 11.34
C GLU A 127 -21.51 -21.73 10.53
N ASN A 128 -21.17 -21.64 9.23
CA ASN A 128 -21.12 -22.83 8.35
C ASN A 128 -19.73 -23.47 8.17
N LEU A 129 -18.64 -22.79 8.53
CA LEU A 129 -17.27 -23.28 8.27
C LEU A 129 -16.89 -24.49 9.14
N LEU A 130 -17.34 -24.53 10.40
CA LEU A 130 -17.08 -25.67 11.29
C LEU A 130 -17.91 -26.90 10.93
N VAL A 131 -19.10 -26.71 10.35
CA VAL A 131 -19.96 -27.83 9.91
C VAL A 131 -19.43 -28.43 8.61
N GLN A 132 -18.93 -27.62 7.68
CA GLN A 132 -18.37 -28.12 6.42
C GLN A 132 -17.02 -28.82 6.58
N LEU A 133 -16.19 -28.42 7.55
CA LEU A 133 -14.89 -29.08 7.80
C LEU A 133 -14.99 -30.32 8.70
N ARG A 134 -16.12 -30.53 9.38
CA ARG A 134 -16.34 -31.69 10.27
C ARG A 134 -17.03 -32.86 9.57
N ILE A 135 -17.48 -32.67 8.33
CA ILE A 135 -18.07 -33.72 7.51
C ILE A 135 -17.12 -33.98 6.33
N SER A 136 -16.02 -34.66 6.63
CA SER A 136 -15.26 -35.46 5.67
C SER A 136 -14.58 -36.61 6.42
#